data_AF-A0A7C3CN45-F1
#
_entry.id   AF-A0A7C3CN45-F1
#
_cell.length_a   1.000
_cell.length_b   1.000
_cell.length_c   1.000
_cell.angle_alpha   90.00
_cell.angle_beta   90.00
_cell.angle_gamma   90.00
#
_symmetry.space_group_name_H-M   'P 1'
#
loop_
_entity.id
_entity.type
_entity.pdbx_description
1 polymer ?
#
loop_
_entity_poly.entity_id
_entity_poly.type
_entity_poly.pdbx_seq_one_letter_code
_entity_poly.pdbx_strand_id
1 'polypeptide(L)'
;MDDLTRVRYTTKYFELLQGLTRLPMSIAMILYALLNLAGFGDWFTKWQPISGLIAILGIFIPTYFIEKYYKQRYGTVKKTSSQRRWEVMFVLIYSFIFGIVINIDDRQDIPIMLVALVTALLFAYGYLKLDKLLKPMLWSAAVFLFLAMIPIFGWQTVFSDQWIMVFLLVFG
;
A
#
# COMPACT_ATOMS: atom_id res chain seq x y z
N MET A 1 -25.23 24.57 9.45
CA MET A 1 -23.99 25.03 8.77
C MET A 1 -23.03 23.88 8.48
N ASP A 2 -23.04 22.78 9.23
CA ASP A 2 -22.16 21.62 8.98
C ASP A 2 -22.41 20.86 7.68
N ASP A 3 -23.65 20.76 7.19
CA ASP A 3 -23.96 19.97 6.00
C ASP A 3 -23.33 20.51 4.71
N LEU A 4 -23.23 21.84 4.59
CA LEU A 4 -22.60 22.49 3.44
C LEU A 4 -21.08 22.24 3.42
N THR A 5 -20.45 22.25 4.60
CA THR A 5 -19.04 21.89 4.77
C THR A 5 -18.83 20.41 4.47
N ARG A 6 -19.74 19.54 4.93
CA ARG A 6 -19.69 18.08 4.72
C ARG A 6 -19.87 17.70 3.25
N VAL A 7 -20.80 18.32 2.55
CA VAL A 7 -21.00 18.09 1.11
C VAL A 7 -19.77 18.56 0.35
N ARG A 8 -19.27 19.79 0.61
CA ARG A 8 -18.07 20.31 -0.05
C ARG A 8 -16.82 19.47 0.22
N TYR A 9 -16.69 18.93 1.44
CA TYR A 9 -15.64 18.00 1.83
C TYR A 9 -15.74 16.69 1.05
N THR A 10 -16.93 16.08 1.02
CA THR A 10 -17.17 14.79 0.36
C THR A 10 -16.93 14.88 -1.14
N THR A 11 -17.34 15.99 -1.78
CA THR A 11 -17.10 16.22 -3.21
C THR A 11 -15.62 16.49 -3.51
N LYS A 12 -14.91 17.24 -2.66
CA LYS A 12 -13.48 17.55 -2.86
C LYS A 12 -12.59 16.30 -2.72
N TYR A 13 -12.95 15.38 -1.83
CA TYR A 13 -12.17 14.16 -1.55
C TYR A 13 -12.80 12.89 -2.13
N PHE A 14 -13.80 13.01 -3.01
CA PHE A 14 -14.49 11.87 -3.59
C PHE A 14 -13.55 10.95 -4.38
N GLU A 15 -12.54 11.52 -5.04
CA GLU A 15 -11.49 10.77 -5.72
C GLU A 15 -10.66 9.91 -4.74
N LEU A 16 -10.36 10.45 -3.55
CA LEU A 16 -9.65 9.73 -2.49
C LEU A 16 -10.53 8.65 -1.84
N LEU A 17 -11.83 8.89 -1.72
CA LEU A 17 -12.81 7.90 -1.27
C LEU A 17 -12.95 6.75 -2.25
N GLN A 18 -12.86 6.99 -3.57
CA GLN A 18 -12.73 5.91 -4.55
C GLN A 18 -11.40 5.16 -4.38
N GLY A 19 -10.37 5.76 -3.80
CA GLY A 19 -9.13 5.08 -3.40
C GLY A 19 -9.33 3.96 -2.37
N LEU A 20 -10.41 3.97 -1.57
CA LEU A 20 -10.76 2.84 -0.70
C LEU A 20 -11.09 1.55 -1.46
N THR A 21 -11.34 1.62 -2.77
CA THR A 21 -11.45 0.40 -3.59
C THR A 21 -10.15 -0.41 -3.62
N ARG A 22 -9.00 0.16 -3.26
CA ARG A 22 -7.70 -0.53 -3.15
C ARG A 22 -7.48 -1.20 -1.79
N LEU A 23 -8.32 -0.91 -0.81
CA LEU A 23 -8.24 -1.44 0.56
C LEU A 23 -8.29 -2.99 0.64
N PRO A 24 -9.07 -3.72 -0.21
CA PRO A 24 -9.05 -5.18 -0.23
C PRO A 24 -7.67 -5.76 -0.54
N MET A 25 -6.90 -5.07 -1.39
CA MET A 25 -5.54 -5.46 -1.73
C MET A 25 -4.62 -5.32 -0.51
N SER A 26 -4.76 -4.23 0.24
CA SER A 26 -4.03 -3.99 1.49
C SER A 26 -4.35 -5.03 2.57
N ILE A 27 -5.64 -5.36 2.73
CA ILE A 27 -6.10 -6.38 3.69
C ILE A 27 -5.56 -7.76 3.34
N ALA A 28 -5.60 -8.13 2.06
CA ALA A 28 -5.10 -9.41 1.60
C ALA A 28 -3.60 -9.59 1.88
N MET A 29 -2.81 -8.52 1.77
CA MET A 29 -1.39 -8.58 2.13
C MET A 29 -1.15 -8.74 3.63
N ILE A 30 -1.93 -8.05 4.46
CA ILE A 30 -1.87 -8.25 5.93
C ILE A 30 -2.21 -9.70 6.27
N LEU A 31 -3.25 -10.26 5.63
CA LEU A 31 -3.62 -11.67 5.78
C LEU A 31 -2.49 -12.61 5.33
N TYR A 32 -1.87 -12.34 4.17
CA TYR A 32 -0.74 -13.14 3.68
C TYR A 32 0.44 -13.13 4.66
N ALA A 33 0.77 -11.95 5.19
CA ALA A 33 1.80 -11.78 6.19
C ALA A 33 1.49 -12.56 7.49
N LEU A 34 0.27 -12.43 8.01
CA LEU A 34 -0.16 -13.15 9.20
C LEU A 34 -0.12 -14.67 9.01
N LEU A 35 -0.49 -15.15 7.82
CA LEU A 35 -0.43 -16.57 7.49
C LEU A 35 1.02 -17.09 7.45
N ASN A 36 1.95 -16.31 6.90
CA ASN A 36 3.37 -16.66 6.92
C ASN A 36 3.94 -16.68 8.35
N LEU A 37 3.61 -15.67 9.17
CA LEU A 37 3.99 -15.63 10.59
C LEU A 37 3.41 -16.82 11.39
N ALA A 38 2.22 -17.28 11.04
CA ALA A 38 1.58 -18.44 11.65
C ALA A 38 2.12 -19.79 11.15
N GLY A 39 3.18 -19.80 10.32
CA GLY A 39 3.83 -21.02 9.84
C GLY A 39 3.16 -21.67 8.62
N PHE A 40 2.19 -21.00 7.98
CA PHE A 40 1.57 -21.50 6.75
C PHE A 40 2.43 -21.23 5.50
N GLY A 41 3.61 -20.62 5.64
CA GLY A 41 4.51 -20.34 4.51
C GLY A 41 4.97 -21.60 3.77
N ASP A 42 5.18 -22.71 4.48
CA ASP A 42 5.57 -23.98 3.86
C ASP A 42 4.48 -24.54 2.93
N TRP A 43 3.21 -24.29 3.26
CA TRP A 43 2.09 -24.67 2.40
C TRP A 43 2.08 -23.85 1.10
N PHE A 44 2.39 -22.56 1.17
CA PHE A 44 2.52 -21.70 -0.01
C PHE A 44 3.67 -22.16 -0.92
N THR A 45 4.80 -22.52 -0.35
CA THR A 45 5.98 -23.02 -1.10
C THR A 45 5.69 -24.37 -1.75
N LYS A 46 5.03 -25.29 -1.03
CA LYS A 46 4.72 -26.65 -1.53
C LYS A 46 3.65 -26.67 -2.62
N TRP A 47 2.69 -25.75 -2.57
CA TRP A 47 1.56 -25.69 -3.49
C TRP A 47 1.56 -24.42 -4.35
N GLN A 48 2.73 -23.86 -4.67
CA GLN A 48 2.92 -22.59 -5.38
C GLN A 48 1.88 -22.27 -6.49
N PRO A 49 1.56 -23.19 -7.42
CA PRO A 49 0.61 -22.89 -8.49
C PRO A 49 -0.82 -22.68 -7.98
N ILE A 50 -1.24 -23.49 -7.00
CA ILE A 50 -2.60 -23.47 -6.45
C ILE A 50 -2.75 -22.35 -5.43
N SER A 51 -1.76 -22.20 -4.54
CA SER A 51 -1.74 -21.17 -3.50
C SER A 51 -1.66 -19.77 -4.11
N GLY A 52 -0.86 -19.58 -5.18
CA GLY A 52 -0.81 -18.35 -5.95
C GLY A 52 -2.14 -18.02 -6.64
N LEU A 53 -2.79 -19.01 -7.25
CA LEU A 53 -4.09 -18.82 -7.90
C LEU A 53 -5.19 -18.47 -6.89
N ILE A 54 -5.21 -19.12 -5.73
CA ILE A 54 -6.13 -18.81 -4.63
C ILE A 54 -5.88 -17.38 -4.12
N ALA A 55 -4.63 -16.96 -3.95
CA ALA A 55 -4.29 -15.61 -3.52
C ALA A 55 -4.74 -14.55 -4.55
N ILE A 56 -4.48 -14.79 -5.84
CA ILE A 56 -4.91 -13.90 -6.92
C ILE A 56 -6.44 -13.80 -6.93
N LEU A 57 -7.16 -14.92 -6.91
CA LEU A 57 -8.62 -14.91 -6.91
C LEU A 57 -9.18 -14.26 -5.63
N GLY A 58 -8.59 -14.56 -4.47
CA GLY A 58 -8.96 -14.00 -3.18
C GLY A 58 -8.79 -12.49 -3.09
N ILE A 59 -7.90 -11.89 -3.90
CA ILE A 59 -7.74 -10.45 -4.03
C ILE A 59 -8.68 -9.89 -5.11
N PHE A 60 -8.67 -10.52 -6.28
CA PHE A 60 -9.28 -9.96 -7.48
C PHE A 60 -10.81 -9.98 -7.41
N ILE A 61 -11.39 -11.06 -6.89
CA ILE A 61 -12.84 -11.20 -6.75
C ILE A 61 -13.43 -10.10 -5.84
N PRO A 62 -13.01 -9.93 -4.58
CA PRO A 62 -13.58 -8.89 -3.73
C PRO A 62 -13.27 -7.49 -4.25
N THR A 63 -12.09 -7.26 -4.82
CA THR A 63 -11.76 -5.96 -5.43
C THR A 63 -12.73 -5.62 -6.55
N TYR A 64 -13.01 -6.57 -7.46
CA TYR A 64 -13.97 -6.38 -8.55
C TYR A 64 -15.39 -6.10 -8.04
N PHE A 65 -15.86 -6.85 -7.03
CA PHE A 65 -17.20 -6.65 -6.47
C PHE A 65 -17.34 -5.30 -5.76
N ILE A 66 -16.32 -4.89 -5.00
CA ILE A 66 -16.29 -3.60 -4.31
C ILE A 66 -16.26 -2.47 -5.35
N GLU A 67 -15.40 -2.56 -6.36
CA GLU A 67 -15.33 -1.56 -7.42
C GLU A 67 -16.68 -1.46 -8.17
N LYS A 68 -17.31 -2.58 -8.51
CA LYS A 68 -18.62 -2.62 -9.14
C LYS A 68 -19.69 -1.97 -8.26
N TYR A 69 -19.74 -2.31 -6.98
CA TYR A 69 -20.69 -1.73 -6.02
C TYR A 69 -20.52 -0.21 -5.93
N TYR A 70 -19.28 0.28 -5.79
CA TYR A 70 -18.99 1.70 -5.71
C TYR A 70 -19.34 2.42 -7.01
N LYS A 71 -19.00 1.87 -8.18
CA LYS A 71 -19.36 2.45 -9.48
C LYS A 71 -20.87 2.55 -9.67
N GLN A 72 -21.62 1.55 -9.23
CA GLN A 72 -23.08 1.55 -9.33
C GLN A 72 -23.74 2.55 -8.38
N ARG A 73 -23.21 2.68 -7.15
CA ARG A 73 -23.84 3.50 -6.10
C ARG A 73 -23.45 4.98 -6.18
N TYR A 74 -22.21 5.26 -6.56
CA TYR A 74 -21.58 6.58 -6.45
C TYR A 74 -21.16 7.17 -7.81
N GLY A 75 -21.32 6.41 -8.90
CA GLY A 75 -20.87 6.79 -10.23
C GLY A 75 -19.35 6.66 -10.40
N THR A 76 -18.86 7.05 -11.58
CA THR A 76 -17.42 7.04 -11.92
C THR A 76 -16.90 8.46 -12.04
N VAL A 77 -15.81 8.78 -11.33
CA VAL A 77 -15.08 10.02 -11.61
C VAL A 77 -14.21 9.75 -12.83
N LYS A 78 -14.50 10.45 -13.92
CA LYS A 78 -13.61 10.42 -15.10
C LYS A 78 -12.36 11.21 -14.75
N LYS A 79 -11.28 10.50 -14.42
CA LYS A 79 -9.95 11.09 -14.32
C LYS A 79 -9.61 11.80 -15.63
N THR A 80 -9.06 13.00 -15.54
CA THR A 80 -8.53 13.69 -16.71
C THR A 80 -7.33 12.92 -17.26
N SER A 81 -7.08 13.04 -18.56
CA SER A 81 -5.91 12.41 -19.21
C SER A 81 -4.58 12.85 -18.57
N SER A 82 -4.51 14.09 -18.08
CA SER A 82 -3.38 14.62 -17.33
C SER A 82 -3.17 13.91 -15.99
N GLN A 83 -4.24 13.76 -15.17
CA GLN A 83 -4.15 13.03 -13.90
C GLN A 83 -3.71 11.58 -14.11
N ARG A 84 -4.23 10.89 -15.13
CA ARG A 84 -3.84 9.50 -15.43
C ARG A 84 -2.36 9.38 -15.80
N ARG A 85 -1.81 10.32 -16.56
CA ARG A 85 -0.37 10.35 -16.89
C ARG A 85 0.47 10.57 -15.64
N TRP A 86 0.08 11.51 -14.78
CA TRP A 86 0.78 11.77 -13.52
C TRP A 86 0.75 10.56 -12.58
N GLU A 87 -0.38 9.85 -12.48
CA GLU A 87 -0.46 8.61 -11.70
C GLU A 87 0.49 7.55 -12.25
N VAL A 88 0.49 7.30 -13.56
CA VAL A 88 1.38 6.31 -14.18
C VAL A 88 2.84 6.70 -14.00
N MET A 89 3.20 7.98 -14.22
CA MET A 89 4.56 8.44 -13.98
C MET A 89 4.96 8.30 -12.51
N PHE A 90 4.07 8.65 -11.59
CA PHE A 90 4.34 8.50 -10.16
C PHE A 90 4.57 7.04 -9.78
N VAL A 91 3.73 6.12 -10.29
CA VAL A 91 3.89 4.68 -10.09
C VAL A 91 5.23 4.20 -10.65
N LEU A 92 5.58 4.57 -11.89
CA LEU A 92 6.86 4.16 -12.49
C LEU A 92 8.07 4.69 -11.71
N ILE A 93 8.05 5.97 -11.34
CA ILE A 93 9.12 6.60 -10.56
C ILE A 93 9.21 5.95 -9.18
N TYR A 94 8.07 5.71 -8.53
CA TYR A 94 8.01 5.06 -7.23
C TYR A 94 8.58 3.65 -7.30
N SER A 95 8.13 2.81 -8.24
CA SER A 95 8.64 1.46 -8.44
C SER A 95 10.14 1.44 -8.76
N PHE A 96 10.63 2.41 -9.53
CA PHE A 96 12.06 2.54 -9.83
C PHE A 96 12.90 2.89 -8.59
N ILE A 97 12.48 3.90 -7.82
CA ILE A 97 13.14 4.28 -6.56
C ILE A 97 13.11 3.09 -5.59
N PHE A 98 11.98 2.41 -5.49
CA PHE A 98 11.80 1.27 -4.61
C PHE A 98 12.74 0.12 -5.01
N GLY A 99 12.87 -0.19 -6.30
CA GLY A 99 13.81 -1.19 -6.80
C GLY A 99 15.27 -0.87 -6.48
N ILE A 100 15.68 0.41 -6.58
CA ILE A 100 17.02 0.85 -6.17
C ILE A 100 17.22 0.66 -4.67
N VAL A 101 16.24 1.09 -3.87
CA VAL A 101 16.31 1.01 -2.41
C VAL A 101 16.49 -0.44 -1.95
N ILE A 102 15.72 -1.37 -2.51
CA ILE A 102 15.87 -2.81 -2.23
C ILE A 102 17.27 -3.29 -2.58
N ASN A 103 17.80 -2.90 -3.75
CA ASN A 103 19.13 -3.33 -4.16
C ASN A 103 20.25 -2.80 -3.24
N ILE A 104 20.02 -1.66 -2.57
CA ILE A 104 20.94 -1.11 -1.57
C ILE A 104 20.78 -1.85 -0.25
N ASP A 105 19.54 -2.08 0.19
CA ASP A 105 19.20 -2.81 1.42
C ASP A 105 19.77 -4.24 1.42
N ASP A 106 19.73 -4.92 0.27
CA ASP A 106 20.27 -6.28 0.10
C ASP A 106 21.81 -6.33 0.13
N ARG A 107 22.50 -5.23 -0.15
CA ARG A 107 23.97 -5.22 -0.34
C ARG A 107 24.74 -4.65 0.83
N GLN A 108 24.12 -3.75 1.57
CA GLN A 108 24.70 -3.08 2.71
C GLN A 108 23.84 -3.48 3.88
N ASP A 109 24.39 -4.17 4.88
CA ASP A 109 23.72 -4.53 6.13
C ASP A 109 23.36 -3.27 6.94
N ILE A 110 22.49 -2.43 6.38
CA ILE A 110 22.10 -1.15 6.94
C ILE A 110 21.16 -1.48 8.09
N PRO A 111 21.40 -0.91 9.29
CA PRO A 111 20.59 -1.20 10.48
C PRO A 111 19.20 -0.55 10.43
N ILE A 112 18.73 -0.13 9.25
CA ILE A 112 17.47 0.57 9.04
C ILE A 112 16.87 0.03 7.75
N MET A 113 15.58 -0.31 7.79
CA MET A 113 14.84 -0.67 6.59
C MET A 113 14.60 0.57 5.74
N LEU A 114 15.43 0.77 4.73
CA LEU A 114 15.34 1.93 3.84
C LEU A 114 13.97 2.00 3.14
N VAL A 115 13.40 0.85 2.81
CA VAL A 115 12.07 0.73 2.22
C VAL A 115 11.01 1.41 3.10
N ALA A 116 10.94 1.02 4.38
CA ALA A 116 9.96 1.58 5.31
C ALA A 116 10.19 3.08 5.56
N LEU A 117 11.46 3.51 5.58
CA LEU A 117 11.83 4.92 5.72
C LEU A 117 11.33 5.77 4.54
N VAL A 118 11.55 5.32 3.30
CA VAL A 118 11.09 6.03 2.09
C VAL A 118 9.57 6.10 2.07
N THR A 119 8.88 5.02 2.43
CA THR A 119 7.41 5.00 2.52
C THR A 119 6.91 5.97 3.61
N ALA A 120 7.56 6.02 4.78
CA ALA A 120 7.22 6.98 5.84
C ALA A 120 7.36 8.44 5.37
N LEU A 121 8.44 8.76 4.65
CA LEU A 121 8.68 10.10 4.10
C LEU A 121 7.62 10.49 3.07
N LEU A 122 7.17 9.57 2.23
CA LEU A 122 6.09 9.84 1.26
C LEU A 122 4.76 10.11 1.93
N PHE A 123 4.41 9.36 2.98
CA PHE A 123 3.20 9.64 3.74
C PHE A 123 3.28 10.97 4.50
N ALA A 124 4.44 11.30 5.07
CA ALA A 124 4.67 12.60 5.72
C ALA A 124 4.59 13.75 4.70
N TYR A 125 5.19 13.61 3.52
CA TYR A 125 5.09 14.58 2.43
C TYR A 125 3.64 14.74 1.94
N GLY A 126 2.92 13.63 1.79
CA GLY A 126 1.50 13.62 1.47
C GLY A 126 0.66 14.39 2.50
N TYR A 127 0.94 14.20 3.79
CA TYR A 127 0.29 14.93 4.88
C TYR A 127 0.52 16.45 4.79
N LEU A 128 1.75 16.88 4.48
CA LEU A 128 2.08 18.30 4.32
C LEU A 128 1.40 18.92 3.09
N LYS A 129 1.35 18.18 1.97
CA LYS A 129 0.78 18.67 0.71
C LYS A 129 -0.75 18.67 0.70
N LEU A 130 -1.38 17.73 1.40
CA LEU A 130 -2.84 17.60 1.52
C LEU A 130 -3.40 18.39 2.72
N ASP A 131 -2.70 19.45 3.11
CA ASP A 131 -3.18 20.49 4.03
C ASP A 131 -3.49 19.97 5.45
N LYS A 132 -2.70 19.00 5.94
CA LYS A 132 -2.81 18.37 7.28
C LYS A 132 -4.15 17.69 7.58
N LEU A 133 -5.04 17.59 6.60
CA LEU A 133 -6.40 17.10 6.76
C LEU A 133 -6.48 15.57 6.90
N LEU A 134 -5.48 14.85 6.40
CA LEU A 134 -5.43 13.39 6.47
C LEU A 134 -4.58 12.95 7.66
N LYS A 135 -5.10 13.13 8.89
CA LYS A 135 -4.52 12.54 10.12
C LYS A 135 -4.15 11.05 9.95
N PRO A 136 -4.91 10.21 9.21
CA PRO A 136 -4.50 8.83 8.95
C PRO A 136 -3.14 8.69 8.25
N MET A 137 -2.77 9.61 7.33
CA MET A 137 -1.46 9.57 6.67
C MET A 137 -0.32 9.82 7.65
N LEU A 138 -0.52 10.69 8.64
CA LEU A 138 0.48 10.91 9.70
C LEU A 138 0.66 9.68 10.56
N TRP A 139 -0.44 9.01 10.94
CA TRP A 139 -0.39 7.74 11.66
C TRP A 139 0.31 6.65 10.84
N SER A 140 0.01 6.54 9.55
CA SER A 140 0.73 5.62 8.66
C SER A 140 2.22 5.95 8.60
N ALA A 141 2.59 7.22 8.44
CA ALA A 141 3.99 7.64 8.44
C ALA A 141 4.71 7.25 9.74
N ALA A 142 4.07 7.46 10.89
CA ALA A 142 4.61 7.08 12.19
C ALA A 142 4.80 5.56 12.34
N VAL A 143 3.82 4.77 11.88
CA VAL A 143 3.92 3.30 11.86
C VAL A 143 5.08 2.86 10.96
N PHE A 144 5.21 3.39 9.75
CA PHE A 144 6.32 3.04 8.85
C PHE A 144 7.67 3.49 9.37
N LEU A 145 7.75 4.63 10.07
CA LEU A 145 8.97 5.08 10.72
C LEU A 145 9.37 4.14 11.86
N PHE A 146 8.40 3.65 12.65
CA PHE A 146 8.66 2.63 13.65
C PHE A 146 9.12 1.31 13.03
N LEU A 147 8.46 0.86 11.95
CA LEU A 147 8.88 -0.32 11.19
C LEU A 147 10.31 -0.18 10.65
N ALA A 148 10.69 1.01 10.19
CA ALA A 148 12.03 1.29 9.69
C ALA A 148 13.13 1.06 10.75
N MET A 149 12.78 1.22 12.03
CA MET A 149 13.69 1.05 13.17
C MET A 149 13.71 -0.38 13.74
N ILE A 150 12.83 -1.28 13.30
CA ILE A 150 12.79 -2.68 13.76
C ILE A 150 14.16 -3.38 13.63
N PRO A 151 14.92 -3.21 12.54
CA PRO A 151 16.22 -3.85 12.41
C PRO A 151 17.22 -3.48 13.51
N ILE A 152 17.14 -2.25 14.06
CA ILE A 152 18.00 -1.78 15.16
C ILE A 152 17.82 -2.65 16.41
N PHE A 153 16.63 -3.22 16.61
CA PHE A 153 16.32 -4.10 17.75
C PHE A 153 16.73 -5.56 17.52
N GLY A 154 17.37 -5.88 16.39
CA GLY A 154 17.83 -7.23 16.07
C GLY A 154 16.73 -8.19 15.59
N TRP A 155 15.56 -7.67 15.20
CA TRP A 155 14.43 -8.47 14.69
C TRP A 155 14.44 -8.64 13.16
N GLN A 156 15.62 -8.54 12.52
CA GLN A 156 15.78 -8.60 11.06
C GLN A 156 15.28 -9.93 10.45
N THR A 157 15.46 -11.05 11.16
CA THR A 157 15.12 -12.39 10.66
C THR A 157 13.63 -12.65 10.47
N VAL A 158 12.76 -11.80 11.04
CA VAL A 158 11.29 -11.94 10.91
C VAL A 158 10.78 -11.30 9.62
N PHE A 159 11.56 -10.43 8.97
CA PHE A 159 11.04 -9.55 7.92
C PHE A 159 11.84 -9.51 6.59
N SER A 160 12.97 -10.22 6.46
CA SER A 160 13.94 -9.89 5.40
C SER A 160 13.50 -10.19 3.95
N ASP A 161 12.85 -11.33 3.64
CA ASP A 161 12.83 -11.74 2.21
C ASP A 161 11.45 -11.73 1.54
N GLN A 162 10.35 -11.89 2.29
CA GLN A 162 9.01 -12.04 1.70
C GLN A 162 8.19 -10.74 1.65
N TRP A 163 8.53 -9.76 2.47
CA TRP A 163 7.76 -8.52 2.60
C TRP A 163 7.98 -7.54 1.45
N ILE A 164 9.14 -7.62 0.80
CA ILE A 164 9.58 -6.69 -0.25
C ILE A 164 8.86 -6.97 -1.58
N MET A 165 8.74 -8.24 -1.99
CA MET A 165 7.96 -8.63 -3.19
C MET A 165 6.47 -8.30 -3.05
N VAL A 166 5.95 -8.41 -1.84
CA VAL A 166 4.55 -8.16 -1.51
C VAL A 166 4.23 -6.65 -1.59
N PHE A 167 5.16 -5.78 -1.21
CA PHE A 167 4.94 -4.32 -1.29
C PHE A 167 4.94 -3.79 -2.73
N LEU A 168 5.79 -4.35 -3.61
CA LEU A 168 5.87 -4.01 -5.04
C LEU A 168 4.59 -4.35 -5.81
N LEU A 169 3.85 -5.38 -5.41
CA LEU A 169 2.59 -5.79 -6.06
C LEU A 169 1.37 -4.92 -5.69
N VAL A 170 1.42 -4.14 -4.60
CA VAL A 170 0.27 -3.35 -4.11
C VAL A 170 0.34 -1.88 -4.51
N PHE A 171 1.55 -1.32 -4.58
CA PHE A 171 1.76 0.10 -4.83
C PHE A 171 2.43 0.40 -6.19
N GLY A 172 2.89 -0.64 -6.90
CA GLY A 172 3.32 -0.58 -8.29
C GLY A 172 2.18 -0.65 -9.31
#